data_AF-A0AAD9GWL4-F1
#
_entry.id   AF-A0AAD9GWL4-F1
#
_cell.length_a   1.000
_cell.length_b   1.000
_cell.length_c   1.000
_cell.angle_alpha   90.00
_cell.angle_beta   90.00
_cell.angle_gamma   90.00
#
_symmetry.space_group_name_H-M   'P 1'
#
loop_
_entity.id
_entity.type
_entity.pdbx_description
1 polymer ?
#
loop_
_entity_poly.entity_id
_entity_poly.type
_entity_poly.pdbx_seq_one_letter_code
_entity_poly.pdbx_strand_id
1 'polypeptide(L)'
;MDHMATQMERDLRSKYSHLMIQWYEAVDWTEPLIVGLLSFHVVLLATLWLTRKRLYTQFALFVLIIMMAVSTEALNKWARVNWRLFATQRYFDEQGVFMAIFYAGPLLAAGFFQLVR
;
A
#
# COMPACT_ATOMS: atom_id res chain seq x y z
N MET A 1 34.18 16.91 -2.14
CA MET A 1 32.93 16.28 -2.64
C MET A 1 32.02 15.88 -1.47
N ASP A 2 32.57 15.44 -0.35
CA ASP A 2 31.81 15.01 0.84
C ASP A 2 30.96 16.11 1.52
N HIS A 3 31.45 17.37 1.53
CA HIS A 3 30.66 18.49 2.03
C HIS A 3 29.42 18.82 1.18
N MET A 4 29.52 18.65 -0.15
CA MET A 4 28.38 18.85 -1.06
C MET A 4 27.37 17.71 -0.91
N ALA A 5 27.84 16.46 -0.77
CA ALA A 5 26.98 15.30 -0.54
C ALA A 5 26.21 15.40 0.78
N THR A 6 26.87 15.77 1.88
CA THR A 6 26.24 15.94 3.21
C THR A 6 25.31 17.15 3.29
N GLN A 7 25.53 18.17 2.46
CA GLN A 7 24.63 19.33 2.35
C GLN A 7 23.39 18.97 1.54
N MET A 8 23.57 18.27 0.41
CA MET A 8 22.48 17.76 -0.41
C MET A 8 21.61 16.74 0.34
N GLU A 9 22.22 15.84 1.12
CA GLU A 9 21.49 14.89 1.98
C GLU A 9 20.63 15.62 3.02
N ARG A 10 21.16 16.65 3.67
CA ARG A 10 20.42 17.45 4.66
C ARG A 10 19.26 18.21 4.02
N ASP A 11 19.46 18.78 2.85
CA ASP A 11 18.42 19.51 2.11
C ASP A 11 17.32 18.56 1.64
N LEU A 12 17.66 17.39 1.10
CA LEU A 12 16.69 16.36 0.73
C LEU A 12 15.94 15.87 1.97
N ARG A 13 16.64 15.55 3.07
CA ARG A 13 16.01 15.08 4.31
C ARG A 13 15.04 16.11 4.87
N SER A 14 15.41 17.38 4.92
CA SER A 14 14.52 18.47 5.33
C SER A 14 13.32 18.59 4.39
N LYS A 15 13.55 18.55 3.07
CA LYS A 15 12.50 18.73 2.07
C LYS A 15 11.52 17.56 1.98
N TYR A 16 11.94 16.32 2.24
CA TYR A 16 11.03 15.17 2.20
C TYR A 16 10.43 14.84 3.56
N SER A 17 11.13 15.11 4.67
CA SER A 17 10.61 14.82 6.02
C SER A 17 9.31 15.56 6.31
N HIS A 18 9.24 16.86 5.98
CA HIS A 18 8.02 17.64 6.22
C HIS A 18 6.84 17.16 5.34
N LEU A 19 7.11 16.77 4.09
CA LEU A 19 6.07 16.25 3.19
C LEU A 19 5.50 14.92 3.71
N MET A 20 6.35 14.02 4.21
CA MET A 20 5.92 12.74 4.76
C MET A 20 5.09 12.92 6.04
N ILE A 21 5.48 13.84 6.92
CA ILE A 21 4.75 14.12 8.17
C ILE A 21 3.38 14.74 7.85
N GLN A 22 3.33 15.73 6.95
CA GLN A 22 2.07 16.35 6.52
C GLN A 22 1.12 15.35 5.87
N TRP A 23 1.65 14.44 5.05
CA TRP A 23 0.85 13.38 4.44
C TRP A 23 0.31 12.41 5.49
N TYR A 24 1.13 12.01 6.45
CA TYR A 24 0.72 11.14 7.56
C TYR A 24 -0.39 11.77 8.42
N GLU A 25 -0.29 13.07 8.72
CA GLU A 25 -1.30 13.80 9.49
C GLU A 25 -2.60 14.02 8.71
N ALA A 26 -2.53 14.16 7.38
CA ALA A 26 -3.72 14.26 6.54
C ALA A 26 -4.48 12.94 6.43
N VAL A 27 -3.81 11.82 6.70
CA VAL A 27 -4.42 10.50 6.70
C VAL A 27 -5.19 10.29 8.01
N ASP A 28 -6.52 10.27 7.93
CA ASP A 28 -7.34 9.87 9.08
C ASP A 28 -7.25 8.35 9.28
N TRP A 29 -6.56 7.92 10.33
CA TRP A 29 -6.35 6.52 10.69
C TRP A 29 -7.61 5.82 11.22
N THR A 30 -8.65 6.59 11.57
CA THR A 30 -9.95 6.05 12.00
C THR A 30 -10.92 5.83 10.84
N GLU A 31 -10.55 6.29 9.64
CA GLU A 31 -11.34 6.16 8.43
C GLU A 31 -11.68 4.68 8.14
N PRO A 32 -12.97 4.33 7.96
CA PRO A 32 -13.38 2.95 7.71
C PRO A 32 -12.68 2.30 6.52
N LEU A 33 -12.39 3.06 5.46
CA LEU A 33 -11.62 2.60 4.31
C LEU A 33 -10.24 2.09 4.72
N ILE A 34 -9.50 2.87 5.51
CA ILE A 34 -8.12 2.58 5.88
C ILE A 34 -8.09 1.41 6.86
N VAL A 35 -8.97 1.42 7.86
CA VAL A 35 -9.11 0.31 8.82
C VAL A 35 -9.48 -0.98 8.08
N GLY A 36 -10.44 -0.92 7.15
CA GLY A 36 -10.83 -2.06 6.32
C GLY A 36 -9.68 -2.59 5.48
N LEU A 37 -8.89 -1.69 4.88
CA LEU A 37 -7.75 -2.05 4.04
C LEU A 37 -6.61 -2.67 4.87
N LEU A 38 -6.28 -2.12 6.05
CA LEU A 38 -5.32 -2.72 6.97
C LEU A 38 -5.80 -4.11 7.45
N SER A 39 -7.07 -4.23 7.81
CA SER A 39 -7.67 -5.49 8.24
C SER A 39 -7.62 -6.55 7.13
N PHE A 40 -7.89 -6.17 5.88
CA PHE A 40 -7.73 -7.03 4.71
C PHE A 40 -6.32 -7.61 4.61
N HIS A 41 -5.27 -6.79 4.80
CA HIS A 41 -3.88 -7.25 4.74
C HIS A 41 -3.54 -8.22 5.89
N VAL A 42 -4.03 -7.96 7.11
CA VAL A 42 -3.87 -8.87 8.24
C VAL A 42 -4.52 -10.22 7.95
N VAL A 43 -5.74 -10.23 7.42
CA VAL A 43 -6.45 -11.45 7.03
C VAL A 43 -5.73 -12.19 5.91
N LEU A 44 -5.23 -11.49 4.90
CA LEU A 44 -4.46 -12.06 3.80
C LEU A 44 -3.19 -12.74 4.33
N LEU A 45 -2.41 -12.04 5.16
CA LEU A 45 -1.20 -12.59 5.78
C LEU A 45 -1.49 -13.81 6.67
N ALA A 46 -2.54 -13.75 7.49
CA ALA A 46 -2.97 -14.89 8.30
C ALA A 46 -3.36 -16.09 7.41
N THR A 47 -4.06 -15.83 6.31
CA THR A 47 -4.44 -16.87 5.33
C THR A 47 -3.21 -17.50 4.68
N LEU A 48 -2.24 -16.68 4.26
CA LEU A 48 -0.97 -17.14 3.69
C LEU A 48 -0.21 -18.00 4.71
N TRP A 49 -0.11 -17.57 5.97
CA TRP A 49 0.56 -18.32 7.03
C TRP A 49 -0.11 -19.66 7.33
N LEU A 50 -1.44 -19.66 7.51
CA LEU A 50 -2.21 -20.86 7.86
C LEU A 50 -2.21 -21.89 6.72
N THR A 51 -2.16 -21.45 5.47
CA THR A 51 -2.17 -22.33 4.29
C THR A 51 -0.78 -22.64 3.74
N ARG A 52 0.31 -22.21 4.39
CA ARG A 52 1.71 -22.31 3.88
C ARG A 52 2.15 -23.70 3.45
N LYS A 53 1.55 -24.76 4.01
CA LYS A 53 1.87 -26.16 3.67
C LYS A 53 1.08 -26.70 2.47
N ARG A 54 0.15 -25.93 1.90
CA ARG A 54 -0.75 -26.34 0.81
C ARG A 54 -0.37 -25.67 -0.50
N LEU A 55 0.43 -26.36 -1.32
CA LEU A 55 1.01 -25.81 -2.56
C LEU A 55 -0.04 -25.22 -3.52
N TYR A 56 -1.11 -25.94 -3.81
CA TYR A 56 -2.14 -25.46 -4.74
C TYR A 56 -2.88 -24.22 -4.23
N THR A 57 -3.17 -24.17 -2.92
CA THR A 57 -3.79 -22.99 -2.29
C THR A 57 -2.85 -21.79 -2.35
N GLN A 58 -1.57 -22.00 -2.06
CA GLN A 58 -0.54 -20.97 -2.15
C GLN A 58 -0.40 -20.44 -3.58
N PHE A 59 -0.34 -21.32 -4.57
CA PHE A 59 -0.30 -20.90 -5.97
C PHE A 59 -1.52 -20.05 -6.36
N ALA A 60 -2.73 -20.46 -5.95
CA ALA A 60 -3.95 -19.68 -6.19
C ALA A 60 -3.91 -18.29 -5.52
N LEU A 61 -3.45 -18.22 -4.27
CA LEU A 61 -3.28 -16.95 -3.54
C LEU A 61 -2.24 -16.04 -4.20
N PHE A 62 -1.15 -16.60 -4.70
CA PHE A 62 -0.12 -15.83 -5.41
C PHE A 62 -0.66 -15.20 -6.70
N VAL A 63 -1.39 -15.99 -7.50
CA VAL A 63 -2.07 -15.48 -8.70
C VAL A 63 -3.09 -14.40 -8.34
N LEU A 64 -3.85 -14.58 -7.25
CA LEU A 64 -4.79 -13.57 -6.74
C LEU A 64 -4.08 -12.26 -6.38
N ILE A 65 -2.97 -12.32 -5.64
CA ILE A 65 -2.16 -11.15 -5.28
C ILE A 65 -1.68 -10.41 -6.53
N ILE A 66 -1.18 -11.13 -7.54
CA ILE A 66 -0.75 -10.52 -8.80
C ILE A 66 -1.92 -9.83 -9.51
N MET A 67 -3.07 -10.49 -9.64
CA MET A 67 -4.26 -9.90 -10.27
C MET A 67 -4.70 -8.62 -9.55
N MET A 68 -4.73 -8.65 -8.21
CA MET A 68 -5.03 -7.47 -7.39
C MET A 68 -4.02 -6.35 -7.62
N ALA A 69 -2.71 -6.64 -7.58
CA ALA A 69 -1.65 -5.67 -7.77
C ALA A 69 -1.71 -5.02 -9.16
N VAL A 70 -1.94 -5.78 -10.23
CA VAL A 70 -2.07 -5.26 -11.59
C VAL A 70 -3.35 -4.41 -11.76
N SER A 71 -4.44 -4.77 -11.07
CA SER A 71 -5.69 -4.01 -11.11
C SER A 71 -5.65 -2.67 -10.35
N THR A 72 -4.59 -2.39 -9.60
CA THR A 72 -4.46 -1.21 -8.72
C THR A 72 -4.76 0.10 -9.44
N GLU A 73 -4.21 0.32 -10.65
CA GLU A 73 -4.40 1.58 -11.37
C GLU A 73 -5.86 1.77 -11.80
N ALA A 74 -6.50 0.70 -12.29
CA ALA A 74 -7.90 0.72 -12.70
C ALA A 74 -8.81 0.99 -11.49
N LEU A 75 -8.55 0.30 -10.36
CA LEU A 75 -9.25 0.54 -9.11
C LEU A 75 -9.06 1.97 -8.61
N ASN A 76 -7.85 2.51 -8.67
CA ASN A 76 -7.56 3.89 -8.27
C ASN A 76 -8.35 4.90 -9.11
N LYS A 77 -8.38 4.75 -10.43
CA LYS A 77 -9.15 5.62 -11.34
C LYS A 77 -10.65 5.58 -11.03
N TRP A 78 -11.19 4.38 -10.85
CA TRP A 78 -12.60 4.22 -10.50
C TRP A 78 -12.92 4.81 -9.12
N ALA A 79 -12.07 4.54 -8.14
CA ALA A 79 -12.24 5.01 -6.78
C ALA A 79 -12.09 6.54 -6.66
N ARG A 80 -11.25 7.17 -7.49
CA ARG A 80 -11.16 8.63 -7.57
C ARG A 80 -12.48 9.30 -7.97
N VAL A 81 -13.25 8.68 -8.86
CA VAL A 81 -14.56 9.19 -9.28
C VAL A 81 -15.62 8.90 -8.20
N ASN A 82 -15.52 7.74 -7.56
CA ASN A 82 -16.53 7.21 -6.65
C ASN A 82 -16.15 7.30 -5.16
N TRP A 83 -15.24 8.19 -4.80
CA TRP A 83 -14.60 8.21 -3.47
C TRP A 83 -15.58 8.26 -2.30
N ARG A 84 -16.72 8.95 -2.49
CA ARG A 84 -17.78 9.11 -1.47
C ARG A 84 -18.47 7.81 -1.08
N LEU A 85 -18.31 6.73 -1.85
CA LEU A 85 -18.90 5.43 -1.52
C LEU A 85 -18.19 4.74 -0.35
N PHE A 86 -16.93 5.08 -0.08
CA PHE A 86 -16.11 4.37 0.91
C PHE A 86 -15.26 5.31 1.78
N ALA A 87 -15.13 6.59 1.43
CA ALA A 87 -14.34 7.55 2.19
C ALA A 87 -15.09 8.87 2.41
N THR A 88 -14.81 9.50 3.54
CA THR A 88 -15.20 10.85 3.94
C THR A 88 -14.36 11.92 3.23
N GLN A 89 -13.17 11.55 2.72
CA GLN A 89 -12.27 12.44 1.97
C GLN A 89 -11.63 11.79 0.73
N ARG A 90 -11.01 12.63 -0.11
CA ARG A 90 -10.42 12.23 -1.40
C ARG A 90 -9.00 11.69 -1.23
N TYR A 91 -8.90 10.42 -0.86
CA TYR A 91 -7.59 9.73 -0.77
C TYR A 91 -6.98 9.39 -2.13
N PHE A 92 -7.81 9.10 -3.13
CA PHE A 92 -7.37 8.56 -4.42
C PHE A 92 -6.87 9.69 -5.33
N ASP A 93 -5.61 9.62 -5.72
CA ASP A 93 -4.89 10.66 -6.45
C ASP A 93 -4.52 10.23 -7.88
N GLU A 94 -4.09 11.18 -8.71
CA GLU A 94 -3.67 10.95 -10.10
C GLU A 94 -2.49 10.00 -10.23
N GLN A 95 -1.54 10.13 -9.30
CA GLN A 95 -0.30 9.37 -9.27
C GLN A 95 -0.50 8.00 -8.60
N GLY A 96 -1.61 7.78 -7.90
CA GLY A 96 -1.96 6.54 -7.22
C GLY A 96 -1.15 6.28 -5.96
N VAL A 97 -0.62 7.33 -5.31
CA VAL A 97 0.22 7.22 -4.11
C VAL A 97 -0.51 6.51 -2.98
N PHE A 98 -1.79 6.85 -2.74
CA PHE A 98 -2.57 6.19 -1.69
C PHE A 98 -2.70 4.68 -1.94
N MET A 99 -3.09 4.30 -3.16
CA MET A 99 -3.24 2.90 -3.55
C MET A 99 -1.91 2.16 -3.60
N ALA A 100 -0.80 2.85 -3.92
CA ALA A 100 0.53 2.27 -3.85
C ALA A 100 0.92 1.93 -2.41
N ILE A 101 0.67 2.83 -1.45
CA ILE A 101 1.08 2.67 -0.05
C ILE A 101 0.16 1.70 0.70
N PHE A 102 -1.15 1.82 0.53
CA PHE A 102 -2.10 1.06 1.35
C PHE A 102 -2.64 -0.20 0.68
N TYR A 103 -2.44 -0.40 -0.63
CA TYR A 103 -2.95 -1.59 -1.34
C TYR A 103 -1.83 -2.36 -2.06
N ALA A 104 -1.24 -1.81 -3.11
CA ALA A 104 -0.28 -2.54 -3.94
C ALA A 104 1.02 -2.88 -3.21
N GLY A 105 1.59 -1.95 -2.45
CA GLY A 105 2.84 -2.15 -1.70
C GLY A 105 2.74 -3.31 -0.71
N PRO A 106 1.77 -3.31 0.21
CA PRO A 106 1.54 -4.41 1.13
C PRO A 106 1.17 -5.74 0.43
N LEU A 107 0.42 -5.71 -0.67
CA LEU A 107 0.15 -6.90 -1.50
C LEU A 107 1.44 -7.51 -2.06
N LEU A 108 2.34 -6.68 -2.62
CA LEU A 108 3.63 -7.13 -3.12
C LEU A 108 4.50 -7.69 -1.98
N ALA A 109 4.53 -7.03 -0.82
CA ALA A 109 5.23 -7.51 0.35
C ALA A 109 4.69 -8.88 0.82
N ALA A 110 3.37 -9.08 0.82
CA ALA A 110 2.76 -10.37 1.11
C ALA A 110 3.13 -11.44 0.08
N GLY A 111 3.21 -11.08 -1.21
CA GLY A 111 3.70 -11.96 -2.27
C GLY A 111 5.16 -12.37 -2.07
N PHE A 112 6.05 -11.44 -1.68
CA PHE A 112 7.44 -11.77 -1.34
C PHE A 112 7.53 -12.64 -0.09
N PHE A 113 6.75 -12.33 0.96
CA PHE A 113 6.67 -13.14 2.16
C PHE A 113 6.30 -14.58 1.85
N GLN A 114 5.39 -14.79 0.90
CA GLN A 114 4.98 -16.11 0.43
C GLN A 114 6.14 -16.94 -0.19
N LEU A 115 7.12 -16.27 -0.79
CA LEU A 115 8.29 -16.91 -1.42
C LEU A 115 9.36 -17.29 -0.40
N VAL A 116 9.40 -16.60 0.73
CA VAL A 116 10.28 -16.91 1.86
C VAL A 116 9.64 -18.08 2.62
N ARG A 117 10.06 -19.30 2.29
CA ARG A 117 9.56 -20.53 2.90
C ARG A 117 9.71 -20.56 4.42
#